data_AF-A0AAI9MU83-F1
#
_entry.id   AF-A0AAI9MU83-F1
#
_cell.length_a   1.000
_cell.length_b   1.000
_cell.length_c   1.000
_cell.angle_alpha   90.00
_cell.angle_beta   90.00
_cell.angle_gamma   90.00
#
_symmetry.space_group_name_H-M   'P 1'
#
loop_
_entity.id
_entity.type
_entity.pdbx_description
1 polymer ?
#
loop_
_entity_poly.entity_id
_entity_poly.type
_entity_poly.pdbx_seq_one_letter_code
_entity_poly.pdbx_strand_id
1 'polypeptide(L)'
;MHIIIAAISALAALVWALHSLQNSGVDLNSFNPFTWARRRKWQKQYGVKPIYNLPTATEAAAVIIVGALKQEGEISREQKQTVITLFTDNFNLENQDAADLFSSSSHLVHDNELNFDQSVPHILKLSMKQFTPEMVVTFLSLLERVVTLEGEPAKAQTDIIGRVRETFKRANKNNINWKN
;
A
#
# COMPACT_ATOMS: atom_id res chain seq x y z
N MET A 1 2.67 -17.32 60.27
CA MET A 1 2.87 -15.89 60.59
C MET A 1 4.05 -15.28 59.82
N HIS A 2 5.23 -15.91 59.76
CA HIS A 2 6.39 -15.41 58.98
C HIS A 2 6.17 -15.34 57.46
N ILE A 3 5.42 -16.29 56.88
CA ILE A 3 5.11 -16.29 55.43
C ILE A 3 4.26 -15.07 55.05
N ILE A 4 3.31 -14.69 55.91
CA ILE A 4 2.44 -13.52 55.69
C ILE A 4 3.26 -12.24 55.78
N ILE A 5 4.14 -12.14 56.77
CA ILE A 5 5.03 -10.99 56.93
C ILE A 5 6.00 -10.89 55.74
N ALA A 6 6.58 -12.00 55.30
CA ALA A 6 7.44 -12.03 54.11
C ALA A 6 6.69 -11.62 52.84
N ALA A 7 5.44 -12.06 52.67
CA ALA A 7 4.61 -11.66 51.55
C ALA A 7 4.30 -10.16 51.56
N ILE A 8 3.95 -9.59 52.72
CA ILE A 8 3.68 -8.16 52.86
C ILE A 8 4.94 -7.33 52.61
N SER A 9 6.09 -7.74 53.17
CA SER A 9 7.37 -7.07 52.94
C SER A 9 7.81 -7.12 51.48
N ALA A 10 7.63 -8.26 50.80
CA ALA A 10 7.92 -8.40 49.38
C ALA A 10 7.02 -7.50 48.52
N LEU A 11 5.73 -7.41 48.85
CA LEU A 11 4.80 -6.50 48.16
C LEU A 11 5.19 -5.03 48.37
N ALA A 12 5.54 -4.64 49.59
CA ALA A 12 5.98 -3.28 49.88
C ALA A 12 7.27 -2.92 49.12
N ALA A 13 8.24 -3.83 49.07
CA ALA A 13 9.47 -3.65 48.30
C ALA A 13 9.20 -3.55 46.79
N LEU A 14 8.26 -4.33 46.26
CA LEU A 14 7.87 -4.29 44.85
C LEU A 14 7.17 -2.97 44.48
N VAL A 15 6.27 -2.47 45.33
CA VAL A 15 5.62 -1.16 45.13
C VAL A 15 6.65 -0.03 45.18
N TRP A 16 7.57 -0.07 46.16
CA TRP A 16 8.65 0.90 46.25
C TRP A 16 9.57 0.87 45.02
N ALA A 17 9.93 -0.31 44.54
CA ALA A 17 10.75 -0.48 43.34
C ALA A 17 10.06 0.08 42.09
N LEU A 18 8.77 -0.20 41.89
CA LEU A 18 8.00 0.35 40.77
C LEU A 18 7.87 1.87 40.84
N HIS A 19 7.63 2.42 42.04
CA HIS A 19 7.55 3.87 42.26
C HIS A 19 8.90 4.56 42.02
N SER A 20 10.00 3.98 42.49
CA SER A 20 11.36 4.46 42.24
C SER A 20 11.71 4.42 40.74
N LEU A 21 11.29 3.37 40.05
CA LEU A 21 11.49 3.20 38.61
C LEU A 21 10.69 4.23 37.78
N GLN A 22 9.45 4.53 38.16
CA GLN A 22 8.70 5.63 37.53
C GLN A 22 9.36 6.99 37.78
N ASN A 23 9.85 7.24 38.99
CA ASN A 23 10.52 8.49 39.35
C ASN A 23 11.89 8.67 38.70
N SER A 24 12.54 7.59 38.23
CA SER A 24 13.76 7.67 37.44
C SER A 24 13.51 7.93 35.95
N GLY A 25 12.25 8.13 35.55
CA GLY A 25 11.84 8.46 34.18
C GLY A 25 11.48 7.26 33.31
N VAL A 26 11.43 6.05 33.87
CA VAL A 26 10.99 4.86 33.13
C VAL A 26 9.46 4.84 33.06
N ASP A 27 8.93 5.03 31.85
CA ASP A 27 7.49 4.92 31.61
C ASP A 27 7.06 3.45 31.67
N LEU A 28 6.38 3.04 32.74
CA LEU A 28 5.84 1.68 32.87
C LEU A 28 4.81 1.35 31.76
N ASN A 29 4.20 2.34 31.10
CA ASN A 29 3.35 2.09 29.93
C ASN A 29 4.13 1.63 28.70
N SER A 30 5.46 1.78 28.68
CA SER A 30 6.32 1.23 27.62
C SER A 30 6.31 -0.31 27.61
N PHE A 31 5.99 -0.94 28.73
CA PHE A 31 5.86 -2.41 28.87
C PHE A 31 4.43 -2.92 28.66
N ASN A 32 3.47 -2.05 28.34
CA ASN A 32 2.10 -2.49 28.10
C ASN A 32 2.04 -3.30 26.77
N PRO A 33 1.63 -4.58 26.82
CA PRO A 33 1.65 -5.44 25.64
C PRO A 33 0.70 -4.95 24.54
N PHE A 34 -0.39 -4.26 24.88
CA PHE A 34 -1.35 -3.70 23.92
C PHE A 34 -0.81 -2.45 23.21
N THR A 35 -0.12 -1.56 23.94
CA THR A 35 0.48 -0.35 23.33
C THR A 35 1.64 -0.74 22.42
N TRP A 36 2.44 -1.73 22.83
CA TRP A 36 3.51 -2.31 22.01
C TRP A 36 2.95 -2.97 20.74
N ALA A 37 1.92 -3.81 20.86
CA ALA A 37 1.30 -4.48 19.71
C ALA A 37 0.72 -3.47 18.71
N ARG A 38 0.04 -2.43 19.21
CA ARG A 38 -0.48 -1.33 18.40
C ARG A 38 0.66 -0.57 17.69
N ARG A 39 1.68 -0.14 18.43
CA ARG A 39 2.85 0.58 17.88
C ARG A 39 3.53 -0.24 16.79
N ARG A 40 3.73 -1.54 17.02
CA ARG A 40 4.35 -2.44 16.05
C ARG A 40 3.49 -2.63 14.80
N LYS A 41 2.15 -2.63 14.92
CA LYS A 41 1.23 -2.63 13.78
C LYS A 41 1.39 -1.36 12.94
N TRP A 42 1.43 -0.19 13.57
CA TRP A 42 1.62 1.09 12.88
C TRP A 42 3.01 1.23 12.25
N GLN A 43 4.07 0.81 12.94
CA GLN A 43 5.43 0.80 12.39
C GLN A 43 5.54 -0.04 11.11
N LYS A 44 4.81 -1.17 11.03
CA LYS A 44 4.72 -1.99 9.82
C LYS A 44 3.97 -1.32 8.67
N GLN A 45 3.16 -0.29 8.94
CA GLN A 45 2.43 0.47 7.93
C GLN A 45 3.19 1.74 7.51
N TYR A 46 3.73 2.50 8.46
CA TYR A 46 4.47 3.75 8.21
C TYR A 46 5.95 3.56 7.86
N GLY A 47 6.54 2.42 8.19
CA GLY A 47 7.94 2.11 7.83
C GLY A 47 8.12 1.68 6.37
N VAL A 48 7.03 1.66 5.59
CA VAL A 48 7.02 1.26 4.19
C VAL A 48 6.53 2.43 3.35
N LYS A 49 6.99 2.52 2.09
CA LYS A 49 6.55 3.57 1.17
C LYS A 49 5.01 3.57 1.07
N PRO A 50 4.32 4.73 1.18
CA PRO A 50 2.86 4.80 1.12
C PRO A 50 2.25 4.13 -0.10
N ILE A 51 2.94 4.18 -1.25
CA ILE A 51 2.56 3.53 -2.51
C ILE A 51 2.42 2.00 -2.41
N TYR A 52 3.00 1.36 -1.39
CA TYR A 52 2.88 -0.09 -1.15
C TYR A 52 1.74 -0.46 -0.19
N ASN A 53 1.05 0.53 0.38
CA ASN A 53 -0.02 0.33 1.35
C ASN A 53 -1.40 0.64 0.72
N LEU A 54 -1.69 0.01 -0.42
CA LEU A 54 -2.94 0.19 -1.16
C LEU A 54 -3.84 -1.03 -0.96
N PRO A 55 -4.83 -0.96 -0.05
CA PRO A 55 -5.67 -2.10 0.29
C PRO A 55 -6.64 -2.50 -0.83
N THR A 56 -7.05 -1.57 -1.70
CA THR A 56 -8.07 -1.85 -2.72
C THR A 56 -7.50 -2.09 -4.11
N ALA A 57 -8.19 -2.89 -4.93
CA ALA A 57 -7.82 -3.09 -6.34
C ALA A 57 -7.86 -1.76 -7.12
N THR A 58 -8.85 -0.92 -6.84
CA THR A 58 -9.04 0.40 -7.46
C THR A 58 -7.87 1.34 -7.21
N GLU A 59 -7.44 1.50 -5.95
CA GLU A 59 -6.29 2.35 -5.61
C GLU A 59 -5.01 1.85 -6.26
N ALA A 60 -4.76 0.54 -6.22
CA ALA A 60 -3.56 -0.04 -6.82
C ALA A 60 -3.55 0.10 -8.35
N ALA A 61 -4.70 -0.09 -9.01
CA ALA A 61 -4.84 0.12 -10.45
C ALA A 61 -4.62 1.60 -10.82
N ALA A 62 -5.23 2.53 -10.08
CA ALA A 62 -5.12 3.97 -10.32
C ALA A 62 -3.67 4.46 -10.19
N VAL A 63 -2.96 4.03 -9.13
CA VAL A 63 -1.55 4.36 -8.92
C VAL A 63 -0.67 3.84 -10.06
N ILE A 64 -0.90 2.63 -10.55
CA ILE A 64 -0.11 2.06 -11.65
C ILE A 64 -0.40 2.79 -12.98
N ILE A 65 -1.67 3.13 -13.24
CA ILE A 65 -2.07 3.91 -14.43
C ILE A 65 -1.38 5.28 -14.43
N VAL A 66 -1.48 6.01 -13.32
CA VAL A 66 -0.84 7.32 -13.18
C VAL A 66 0.68 7.19 -13.22
N GLY A 67 1.24 6.14 -12.59
CA GLY A 67 2.67 5.85 -12.61
C GLY A 67 3.22 5.54 -13.99
N ALA A 68 2.44 4.90 -14.85
CA ALA A 68 2.80 4.65 -16.24
C ALA A 68 2.82 5.93 -17.08
N LEU A 69 1.81 6.80 -16.96
CA LEU A 69 1.81 8.10 -17.64
C LEU A 69 3.01 8.95 -17.24
N LYS A 70 3.30 8.99 -15.94
CA LYS A 70 4.37 9.81 -15.39
C LYS A 70 5.78 9.38 -15.84
N GLN A 71 5.93 8.19 -16.45
CA GLN A 71 7.21 7.77 -17.02
C GLN A 71 7.64 8.62 -18.23
N GLU A 72 6.71 9.28 -18.92
CA GLU A 72 7.03 10.20 -20.03
C GLU A 72 7.29 11.64 -19.57
N GLY A 73 7.08 11.93 -18.29
CA GLY A 73 7.28 13.24 -17.69
C GLY A 73 6.00 13.77 -17.03
N GLU A 74 5.81 15.08 -17.13
CA GLU A 74 4.64 15.75 -16.55
C GLU A 74 3.36 15.37 -17.29
N ILE A 75 2.32 15.05 -16.53
CA ILE A 75 1.02 14.63 -17.08
C ILE A 75 0.29 15.87 -17.61
N SER A 76 -0.06 15.86 -18.89
CA SER A 76 -0.81 16.94 -19.53
C SER A 76 -2.25 17.04 -19.00
N ARG A 77 -2.89 18.19 -19.23
CA ARG A 77 -4.28 18.40 -18.81
C ARG A 77 -5.23 17.43 -19.50
N GLU A 78 -4.98 17.15 -20.78
CA GLU A 78 -5.74 16.24 -21.62
C GLU A 78 -5.58 14.79 -21.16
N GLN A 79 -4.35 14.36 -20.85
CA GLN A 79 -4.08 13.04 -20.26
C GLN A 79 -4.80 12.88 -18.92
N LYS A 80 -4.68 13.89 -18.03
CA LYS A 80 -5.39 13.89 -16.74
C LYS A 80 -6.89 13.73 -16.92
N GLN A 81 -7.52 14.54 -17.78
CA GLN A 81 -8.96 14.48 -18.00
C GLN A 81 -9.39 13.12 -18.58
N THR A 82 -8.57 12.54 -19.44
CA THR A 82 -8.82 11.22 -20.01
C THR A 82 -8.79 10.15 -18.94
N VAL A 83 -7.79 10.16 -18.05
CA VAL A 83 -7.71 9.20 -16.93
C VAL A 83 -8.89 9.34 -15.97
N ILE A 84 -9.28 10.57 -15.62
CA ILE A 84 -10.46 10.81 -14.77
C ILE A 84 -11.71 10.19 -15.40
N THR A 85 -11.89 10.35 -16.72
CA THR A 85 -13.03 9.74 -17.46
C THR A 85 -12.95 8.21 -17.44
N LEU A 86 -11.75 7.64 -17.61
CA LEU A 86 -11.58 6.18 -17.50
C LEU A 86 -11.93 5.67 -16.10
N PHE A 87 -11.59 6.42 -15.05
CA PHE A 87 -11.92 6.06 -13.68
C PHE A 87 -13.43 6.12 -13.43
N THR A 88 -14.14 7.14 -13.92
CA THR A 88 -15.60 7.21 -13.79
C THR A 88 -16.27 6.03 -14.49
N ASP A 89 -15.83 5.71 -15.70
CA ASP A 89 -16.47 4.71 -16.56
C ASP A 89 -16.23 3.27 -16.08
N ASN A 90 -15.06 3.00 -15.49
CA ASN A 90 -14.62 1.62 -15.19
C ASN A 90 -14.61 1.29 -13.71
N PHE A 91 -14.52 2.29 -12.82
CA PHE A 91 -14.48 2.07 -11.37
C PHE A 91 -15.78 2.44 -10.67
N ASN A 92 -16.82 2.85 -11.43
CA ASN A 92 -18.12 3.26 -10.90
C ASN A 92 -17.96 4.37 -9.84
N LEU A 93 -17.15 5.36 -10.16
CA LEU A 93 -16.86 6.52 -9.32
C LEU A 93 -17.58 7.75 -9.87
N GLU A 94 -18.00 8.64 -8.96
CA GLU A 94 -18.42 9.98 -9.35
C GLU A 94 -17.22 10.78 -9.87
N ASN A 95 -17.49 11.83 -10.65
CA ASN A 95 -16.43 12.63 -11.26
C ASN A 95 -15.46 13.24 -10.21
N GLN A 96 -16.01 13.69 -9.08
CA GLN A 96 -15.23 14.23 -7.98
C GLN A 96 -14.33 13.16 -7.36
N ASP A 97 -14.87 11.97 -7.05
CA ASP A 97 -14.10 10.85 -6.49
C ASP A 97 -13.01 10.37 -7.45
N ALA A 98 -13.29 10.35 -8.76
CA ALA A 98 -12.31 10.02 -9.79
C ALA A 98 -11.17 11.04 -9.86
N ALA A 99 -11.48 12.34 -9.73
CA ALA A 99 -10.49 13.40 -9.68
C ALA A 99 -9.62 13.31 -8.41
N ASP A 100 -10.23 13.00 -7.27
CA ASP A 100 -9.54 12.82 -5.99
C ASP A 100 -8.66 11.56 -6.00
N LEU A 101 -9.13 10.47 -6.62
CA LEU A 101 -8.35 9.26 -6.84
C LEU A 101 -7.16 9.53 -7.76
N PHE A 102 -7.33 10.30 -8.84
CA PHE A 102 -6.21 10.71 -9.69
C PHE A 102 -5.19 11.54 -8.91
N SER A 103 -5.65 12.56 -8.16
CA SER A 103 -4.79 13.47 -7.41
C SER A 103 -3.98 12.73 -6.34
N SER A 104 -4.65 11.88 -5.56
CA SER A 104 -3.99 11.03 -4.55
C SER A 104 -2.98 10.08 -5.20
N SER A 105 -3.34 9.44 -6.32
CA SER A 105 -2.44 8.55 -7.06
C SER A 105 -1.21 9.29 -7.58
N SER A 106 -1.39 10.48 -8.15
CA SER A 106 -0.30 11.33 -8.65
C SER A 106 0.65 11.79 -7.54
N HIS A 107 0.14 12.02 -6.33
CA HIS A 107 0.96 12.37 -5.18
C HIS A 107 1.76 11.16 -4.65
N LEU A 108 1.19 9.96 -4.72
CA LEU A 108 1.87 8.72 -4.32
C LEU A 108 3.00 8.36 -5.28
N VAL A 109 2.80 8.60 -6.58
CA VAL A 109 3.84 8.45 -7.60
C VAL A 109 4.77 9.66 -7.55
N HIS A 110 5.84 9.55 -6.77
CA HIS A 110 6.90 10.57 -6.72
C HIS A 110 7.60 10.73 -8.08
N ASP A 111 8.06 11.95 -8.36
CA ASP A 111 8.65 12.35 -9.66
C ASP A 111 9.89 11.54 -10.09
N ASN A 112 10.50 10.77 -9.20
CA ASN A 112 11.81 10.14 -9.40
C ASN A 112 11.87 8.66 -8.97
N GLU A 113 10.78 7.90 -9.07
CA GLU A 113 10.88 6.45 -8.84
C GLU A 113 11.55 5.77 -10.04
N LEU A 114 12.89 5.83 -10.06
CA LEU A 114 13.75 5.10 -10.98
C LEU A 114 13.38 3.61 -10.87
N ASN A 115 12.82 3.06 -11.95
CA ASN A 115 12.30 1.68 -12.05
C ASN A 115 10.94 1.45 -11.36
N PHE A 116 9.94 2.27 -11.69
CA PHE A 116 8.55 2.07 -11.24
C PHE A 116 8.01 0.66 -11.57
N ASP A 117 8.47 0.02 -12.65
CA ASP A 117 8.14 -1.37 -12.97
C ASP A 117 8.46 -2.31 -11.79
N GLN A 118 9.59 -2.12 -11.11
CA GLN A 118 10.01 -2.96 -9.97
C GLN A 118 9.12 -2.76 -8.75
N SER A 119 8.46 -1.60 -8.63
CA SER A 119 7.48 -1.32 -7.57
C SER A 119 6.16 -2.07 -7.76
N VAL A 120 5.78 -2.41 -9.01
CA VAL A 120 4.46 -3.01 -9.34
C VAL A 120 4.09 -4.22 -8.46
N PRO A 121 4.96 -5.24 -8.24
CA PRO A 121 4.61 -6.37 -7.39
C PRO A 121 4.34 -5.99 -5.93
N HIS A 122 4.99 -4.93 -5.44
CA HIS A 122 4.81 -4.42 -4.08
C HIS A 122 3.50 -3.62 -3.96
N ILE A 123 3.18 -2.81 -4.98
CA ILE A 123 1.93 -2.05 -5.06
C ILE A 123 0.72 -3.00 -5.07
N LEU A 124 0.76 -4.05 -5.88
CA LEU A 124 -0.34 -5.02 -6.00
C LEU A 124 -0.45 -5.98 -4.80
N LYS A 125 0.53 -6.02 -3.89
CA LYS A 125 0.64 -7.07 -2.87
C LYS A 125 -0.59 -7.18 -1.96
N LEU A 126 -1.13 -6.05 -1.50
CA LEU A 126 -2.24 -6.04 -0.54
C LEU A 126 -3.59 -6.24 -1.22
N SER A 127 -3.74 -5.71 -2.43
CA SER A 127 -4.98 -5.75 -3.21
C SER A 127 -5.12 -6.97 -4.12
N MET A 128 -4.07 -7.79 -4.27
CA MET A 128 -4.02 -8.94 -5.19
C MET A 128 -5.25 -9.86 -5.12
N LYS A 129 -5.80 -10.08 -3.92
CA LYS A 129 -6.96 -10.96 -3.71
C LYS A 129 -8.29 -10.39 -4.20
N GLN A 130 -8.37 -9.08 -4.41
CA GLN A 130 -9.59 -8.41 -4.87
C GLN A 130 -9.72 -8.41 -6.41
N PHE A 131 -8.63 -8.65 -7.13
CA PHE A 131 -8.66 -8.74 -8.59
C PHE A 131 -9.28 -10.06 -9.05
N THR A 132 -10.41 -9.98 -9.75
CA THR A 132 -10.93 -11.12 -10.54
C THR A 132 -10.24 -11.17 -11.91
N PRO A 133 -10.28 -12.31 -12.62
CA PRO A 133 -9.71 -12.41 -13.96
C PRO A 133 -10.24 -11.33 -14.93
N GLU A 134 -11.53 -10.99 -14.85
CA GLU A 134 -12.16 -9.96 -15.68
C GLU A 134 -11.63 -8.56 -15.33
N MET A 135 -11.42 -8.28 -14.04
CA MET A 135 -10.81 -7.03 -13.60
C MET A 135 -9.37 -6.89 -14.09
N VAL A 136 -8.60 -7.99 -14.13
CA VAL A 136 -7.21 -7.97 -14.64
C VAL A 136 -7.18 -7.64 -16.13
N VAL A 137 -8.09 -8.24 -16.92
CA VAL A 137 -8.21 -7.93 -18.36
C VAL A 137 -8.58 -6.46 -18.56
N THR A 138 -9.57 -5.98 -17.83
CA THR A 138 -10.00 -4.58 -17.90
C THR A 138 -8.86 -3.64 -17.50
N PHE A 139 -8.19 -3.92 -16.38
CA PHE A 139 -7.06 -3.13 -15.90
C PHE A 139 -5.92 -3.05 -16.93
N LEU A 140 -5.53 -4.18 -17.52
CA LEU A 140 -4.50 -4.19 -18.58
C LEU A 140 -4.95 -3.40 -19.80
N SER A 141 -6.21 -3.51 -20.21
CA SER A 141 -6.74 -2.74 -21.35
C SER A 141 -6.76 -1.23 -21.09
N LEU A 142 -7.07 -0.80 -19.86
CA LEU A 142 -7.02 0.59 -19.45
C LEU A 142 -5.58 1.11 -19.44
N LEU A 143 -4.66 0.31 -18.90
CA LEU A 143 -3.23 0.65 -18.86
C LEU A 143 -2.66 0.80 -20.27
N GLU A 144 -2.95 -0.13 -21.17
CA GLU A 144 -2.57 -0.07 -22.58
C GLU A 144 -3.17 1.18 -23.26
N ARG A 145 -4.47 1.44 -23.08
CA ARG A 145 -5.14 2.63 -23.65
C ARG A 145 -4.47 3.93 -23.20
N VAL A 146 -4.12 4.03 -21.92
CA VAL A 146 -3.54 5.22 -21.32
C VAL A 146 -2.14 5.51 -21.85
N VAL A 147 -1.27 4.49 -21.96
CA VAL A 147 0.10 4.70 -22.46
C VAL A 147 0.15 4.95 -23.97
N THR A 148 -0.91 4.61 -24.70
CA THR A 148 -1.03 4.89 -26.14
C THR A 148 -1.67 6.24 -26.47
N LEU A 149 -1.99 7.07 -25.46
CA LEU A 149 -2.72 8.33 -25.70
C LEU A 149 -1.96 9.32 -26.60
N GLU A 150 -0.64 9.36 -26.50
CA GLU A 150 0.22 10.29 -27.24
C GLU A 150 1.06 9.61 -28.32
N GLY A 151 0.84 8.31 -28.59
CA GLY A 151 1.53 7.57 -29.65
C GLY A 151 1.95 6.16 -29.24
N GLU A 152 3.10 5.73 -29.74
CA GLU A 152 3.68 4.44 -29.36
C GLU A 152 4.22 4.50 -27.92
N PRO A 153 3.93 3.50 -27.07
CA PRO A 153 4.33 3.53 -25.67
C PRO A 153 5.84 3.44 -25.51
N ALA A 154 6.38 4.24 -24.60
CA ALA A 154 7.79 4.22 -24.25
C ALA A 154 8.20 2.85 -23.66
N LYS A 155 9.51 2.55 -23.70
CA LYS A 155 10.05 1.31 -23.12
C LYS A 155 9.67 1.14 -21.65
N ALA A 156 9.78 2.20 -20.85
CA ALA A 156 9.43 2.17 -19.43
C ALA A 156 7.96 1.84 -19.18
N GLN A 157 7.04 2.38 -20.00
CA GLN A 157 5.61 2.06 -19.95
C GLN A 157 5.34 0.60 -20.33
N THR A 158 6.01 0.11 -21.36
CA THR A 158 5.91 -1.29 -21.80
C THR A 158 6.44 -2.26 -20.73
N ASP A 159 7.54 -1.90 -20.06
CA ASP A 159 8.11 -2.67 -18.95
C ASP A 159 7.13 -2.75 -17.76
N ILE A 160 6.40 -1.68 -17.46
CA ILE A 160 5.33 -1.67 -16.44
C ILE A 160 4.22 -2.64 -16.82
N ILE A 161 3.68 -2.55 -18.04
CA ILE A 161 2.62 -3.46 -18.53
C ILE A 161 3.09 -4.92 -18.45
N GLY A 162 4.32 -5.18 -18.89
CA GLY A 162 4.96 -6.49 -18.81
C GLY A 162 5.03 -7.01 -17.38
N ARG A 163 5.43 -6.16 -16.43
CA ARG A 163 5.50 -6.54 -15.01
C ARG A 163 4.13 -6.80 -14.41
N VAL A 164 3.13 -5.97 -14.72
CA VAL A 164 1.74 -6.19 -14.26
C VAL A 164 1.26 -7.57 -14.71
N ARG A 165 1.44 -7.89 -16.00
CA ARG A 165 1.06 -9.18 -16.58
C ARG A 165 1.79 -10.36 -15.93
N GLU A 166 3.10 -10.24 -15.72
CA GLU A 166 3.91 -11.26 -15.04
C GLU A 166 3.43 -11.49 -13.60
N THR A 167 3.14 -10.42 -12.87
CA THR A 167 2.71 -10.47 -11.47
C THR A 167 1.40 -11.22 -11.32
N PHE A 168 0.39 -10.92 -12.15
CA PHE A 168 -0.88 -11.65 -12.14
C PHE A 168 -0.74 -13.10 -12.62
N LYS A 169 0.09 -13.37 -13.64
CA LYS A 169 0.36 -14.74 -14.11
C LYS A 169 0.98 -15.60 -13.00
N ARG A 170 1.94 -15.04 -12.26
CA ARG A 170 2.59 -15.72 -11.12
C ARG A 170 1.61 -15.97 -9.98
N ALA A 171 0.77 -14.98 -9.66
CA ALA A 171 -0.27 -15.11 -8.65
C ALA A 171 -1.27 -16.23 -9.01
N ASN A 172 -1.71 -16.29 -10.27
CA ASN A 172 -2.62 -17.33 -10.73
C ASN A 172 -1.99 -18.74 -10.68
N LYS A 173 -0.74 -18.89 -11.13
CA LYS A 173 -0.01 -20.18 -11.06
C LYS A 173 0.10 -20.70 -9.62
N ASN A 174 0.36 -19.82 -8.65
CA ASN A 174 0.45 -20.20 -7.24
C ASN A 174 -0.91 -20.65 -6.68
N ASN A 175 -2.01 -20.07 -7.15
CA ASN A 175 -3.36 -20.42 -6.71
C ASN A 175 -3.81 -21.79 -7.26
N ILE A 176 -3.38 -22.13 -8.48
CA ILE A 176 -3.60 -23.45 -9.09
C ILE A 176 -2.79 -24.54 -8.36
N ASN A 177 -1.55 -24.23 -7.95
CA ASN A 177 -0.64 -25.21 -7.36
C ASN A 177 -0.95 -25.58 -5.89
N TRP A 178 -1.92 -24.92 -5.25
CA TRP A 178 -2.35 -25.21 -3.87
C TRP A 178 -3.62 -26.08 -3.80
N LYS A 179 -4.24 -26.37 -4.96
CA LYS A 179 -5.46 -27.18 -5.07
C LYS A 179 -5.20 -28.64 -5.52
N ASN A 180 -3.94 -29.07 -5.58
CA ASN A 180 -3.54 -30.46 -5.85
C ASN A 180 -2.87 -31.09 -4.63
#